data_AF-A0A7X0LAB1-F1
#
_entry.id   AF-A0A7X0LAB1-F1
#
_cell.length_a   1.000
_cell.length_b   1.000
_cell.length_c   1.000
_cell.angle_alpha   90.00
_cell.angle_beta   90.00
_cell.angle_gamma   90.00
#
_symmetry.space_group_name_H-M   'P 1'
#
loop_
_entity.id
_entity.type
_entity.pdbx_description
1 polymer ?
#
loop_
_entity_poly.entity_id
_entity_poly.type
_entity_poly.pdbx_seq_one_letter_code
_entity_poly.pdbx_strand_id
1 'polypeptide(L)'
;MTAMTPGSNIPLSAARVTVDVAAPVRLDVSGLLLTADGKVRSDDDFIFYNQPSGPGVTYRSGGGSAPDAIVIDTTALPPGIEKIVVTASPDAAGQTFRGIEPTATIRSADDSSVLASFTPPQLGDETALVIVEVYQRGGQWKARAVGQGYANGLAGIATDFGVTVEEPAAAPPQPVTPPPAPVQPPAPPVSTPAAPPAAPATPPPPAPGAGKINLDKGRVSLQKNQTVSLIKGGQPLLAQVRMGLGWEPAYRGKDIDLDASVIAYGPQRNHIDSCYFGKLQIVGGAIRHSGDNLTGEGGGDDETIMVDLGRLPQEVTGLVFTVNSFSGQKFTEVAKAYCRLLDGTTGEELVRFDLTGAEPQTGVLMAKLIRQYSGEWEMTAMGDFVKSRTVRGMVKPAAQAL
;
A
#
# COMPACT_ATOMS: atom_id res chain seq x y z
N MET A 1 -30.63 -9.34 -24.75
CA MET A 1 -30.25 -8.62 -23.52
C MET A 1 -31.33 -8.83 -22.48
N THR A 2 -31.03 -9.57 -21.42
CA THR A 2 -31.99 -9.84 -20.33
C THR A 2 -31.74 -8.86 -19.18
N ALA A 3 -32.71 -7.99 -18.89
CA ALA A 3 -32.67 -7.18 -17.68
C ALA A 3 -33.02 -8.04 -16.46
N MET A 4 -32.11 -8.09 -15.49
CA MET A 4 -32.26 -8.90 -14.29
C MET A 4 -32.83 -8.06 -13.15
N THR A 5 -33.57 -8.71 -12.25
CA THR A 5 -34.03 -8.14 -10.97
C THR A 5 -33.30 -8.81 -9.80
N PRO A 6 -33.24 -8.19 -8.61
CA PRO A 6 -32.55 -8.78 -7.46
C PRO A 6 -33.01 -10.23 -7.19
N GLY A 7 -32.06 -11.13 -7.03
CA GLY A 7 -32.28 -12.56 -6.81
C GLY A 7 -32.54 -13.41 -8.07
N SER A 8 -32.83 -12.80 -9.23
CA SER A 8 -33.03 -13.53 -10.49
C SER A 8 -31.73 -14.19 -10.96
N ASN A 9 -31.83 -15.30 -11.71
CA ASN A 9 -30.70 -15.98 -12.31
C ASN A 9 -30.97 -16.37 -13.76
N ILE A 10 -29.91 -16.44 -14.55
CA ILE A 10 -29.93 -16.89 -15.95
C ILE A 10 -28.85 -17.94 -16.20
N PRO A 11 -29.08 -18.91 -17.09
CA PRO A 11 -28.00 -19.75 -17.60
C PRO A 11 -26.98 -18.94 -18.40
N LEU A 12 -25.69 -19.24 -18.24
CA LEU A 12 -24.65 -18.71 -19.12
C LEU A 12 -24.60 -19.56 -20.39
N SER A 13 -24.73 -18.92 -21.55
CA SER A 13 -24.63 -19.57 -22.87
C SER A 13 -23.20 -19.59 -23.42
N ALA A 14 -22.26 -18.92 -22.77
CA ALA A 14 -20.85 -18.85 -23.13
C ALA A 14 -19.98 -19.39 -21.99
N ALA A 15 -18.91 -20.10 -22.35
CA ALA A 15 -17.92 -20.60 -21.39
C ALA A 15 -17.08 -19.47 -20.79
N ARG A 16 -16.78 -18.45 -21.60
CA ARG A 16 -16.05 -17.25 -21.17
C ARG A 16 -16.96 -16.04 -21.20
N VAL A 17 -17.08 -15.36 -20.07
CA VAL A 17 -17.91 -14.17 -19.91
C VAL A 17 -17.12 -13.01 -19.33
N THR A 18 -17.51 -11.80 -19.66
CA THR A 18 -17.02 -10.56 -19.06
C THR A 18 -18.14 -9.95 -18.24
N VAL A 19 -17.88 -9.57 -17.01
CA VAL A 19 -18.77 -8.77 -16.16
C VAL A 19 -18.19 -7.38 -16.05
N ASP A 20 -18.72 -6.44 -16.83
CA ASP A 20 -18.37 -5.01 -16.76
C ASP A 20 -19.24 -4.32 -15.70
N VAL A 21 -18.67 -3.50 -14.82
CA VAL A 21 -19.45 -2.74 -13.82
C VAL A 21 -19.27 -1.24 -14.05
N ALA A 22 -20.33 -0.58 -14.53
CA ALA A 22 -20.32 0.85 -14.84
C ALA A 22 -21.13 1.66 -13.83
N ALA A 23 -20.68 2.87 -13.51
CA ALA A 23 -21.42 3.82 -12.69
C ALA A 23 -21.05 5.27 -13.10
N PRO A 24 -21.81 6.29 -12.63
CA PRO A 24 -21.45 7.70 -12.82
C PRO A 24 -20.14 8.12 -12.13
N VAL A 25 -19.62 7.28 -11.23
CA VAL A 25 -18.33 7.47 -10.53
C VAL A 25 -17.39 6.32 -10.87
N ARG A 26 -16.09 6.47 -10.55
CA ARG A 26 -15.16 5.36 -10.64
C ARG A 26 -15.45 4.33 -9.55
N LEU A 27 -15.45 3.06 -9.96
CA LEU A 27 -15.59 1.91 -9.08
C LEU A 27 -14.37 1.01 -9.29
N ASP A 28 -13.84 0.51 -8.19
CA ASP A 28 -12.94 -0.63 -8.17
C ASP A 28 -13.77 -1.91 -8.22
N VAL A 29 -13.42 -2.81 -9.13
CA VAL A 29 -14.12 -4.09 -9.32
C VAL A 29 -13.20 -5.24 -8.96
N SER A 30 -13.73 -6.23 -8.25
CA SER A 30 -12.99 -7.44 -7.89
C SER A 30 -13.83 -8.70 -8.05
N GLY A 31 -13.16 -9.84 -8.22
CA GLY A 31 -13.75 -11.17 -8.34
C GLY A 31 -13.21 -12.10 -7.24
N LEU A 32 -14.09 -12.77 -6.51
CA LEU A 32 -13.71 -13.78 -5.50
C LEU A 32 -14.13 -15.16 -5.99
N LEU A 33 -13.19 -16.11 -6.02
CA LEU A 33 -13.44 -17.52 -6.35
C LEU A 33 -13.75 -18.27 -5.06
N LEU A 34 -14.91 -18.91 -4.99
CA LEU A 34 -15.44 -19.51 -3.78
C LEU A 34 -15.67 -21.01 -3.97
N THR A 35 -15.34 -21.77 -2.93
CA THR A 35 -15.66 -23.20 -2.88
C THR A 35 -17.11 -23.46 -2.50
N ALA A 36 -17.51 -24.72 -2.40
CA ALA A 36 -18.84 -25.15 -1.95
C ALA A 36 -19.22 -24.62 -0.55
N ASP A 37 -18.23 -24.34 0.31
CA ASP A 37 -18.43 -23.74 1.63
C ASP A 37 -18.68 -22.21 1.57
N GLY A 38 -18.61 -21.62 0.38
CA GLY A 38 -18.75 -20.18 0.17
C GLY A 38 -17.53 -19.37 0.61
N LYS A 39 -16.36 -19.99 0.79
CA LYS A 39 -15.11 -19.32 1.17
C LYS A 39 -14.08 -19.39 0.05
N VAL A 40 -13.16 -18.43 0.05
CA VAL A 40 -11.93 -18.51 -0.75
C VAL A 40 -11.01 -19.59 -0.19
N ARG A 41 -10.17 -20.22 -1.03
CA ARG A 41 -9.18 -21.19 -0.53
C ARG A 41 -7.93 -20.51 0.01
N SER A 42 -7.60 -19.37 -0.59
CA SER A 42 -6.45 -18.52 -0.26
C SER A 42 -6.64 -17.15 -0.91
N ASP A 43 -5.73 -16.21 -0.67
CA ASP A 43 -5.73 -14.91 -1.33
C ASP A 43 -5.57 -14.97 -2.85
N ASP A 44 -5.04 -16.08 -3.41
CA ASP A 44 -4.93 -16.30 -4.86
C ASP A 44 -6.31 -16.33 -5.55
N ASP A 45 -7.35 -16.63 -4.79
CA ASP A 45 -8.74 -16.66 -5.25
C ASP A 45 -9.41 -15.27 -5.19
N PHE A 46 -8.65 -14.21 -4.88
CA PHE A 46 -9.14 -12.83 -4.89
C PHE A 46 -8.49 -12.00 -6.01
N ILE A 47 -9.27 -11.70 -7.05
CA ILE A 47 -8.80 -11.06 -8.29
C ILE A 47 -9.25 -9.61 -8.34
N PHE A 48 -8.31 -8.69 -8.49
CA PHE A 48 -8.55 -7.24 -8.50
C PHE A 48 -7.39 -6.54 -9.20
N TYR A 49 -7.41 -5.21 -9.31
CA TYR A 49 -6.43 -4.48 -10.12
C TYR A 49 -4.95 -4.77 -9.81
N ASN A 50 -4.60 -5.07 -8.54
CA ASN A 50 -3.22 -5.38 -8.13
C ASN A 50 -2.89 -6.87 -8.20
N GLN A 51 -3.90 -7.74 -8.32
CA GLN A 51 -3.75 -9.17 -8.60
C GLN A 51 -4.65 -9.50 -9.80
N PRO A 52 -4.27 -9.05 -11.01
CA PRO A 52 -5.21 -8.97 -12.13
C PRO A 52 -5.50 -10.33 -12.76
N SER A 53 -4.79 -11.39 -12.37
CA SER A 53 -4.95 -12.71 -12.95
C SER A 53 -4.99 -13.76 -11.85
N GLY A 54 -5.89 -14.73 -12.02
CA GLY A 54 -5.93 -15.96 -11.25
C GLY A 54 -6.55 -17.09 -12.07
N PRO A 55 -6.75 -18.26 -11.46
CA PRO A 55 -7.17 -19.45 -12.17
C PRO A 55 -8.55 -19.31 -12.82
N GLY A 56 -8.60 -19.10 -14.14
CA GLY A 56 -9.84 -18.94 -14.90
C GLY A 56 -10.56 -17.60 -14.67
N VAL A 57 -9.97 -16.65 -13.94
CA VAL A 57 -10.55 -15.32 -13.70
C VAL A 57 -9.48 -14.25 -13.90
N THR A 58 -9.84 -13.15 -14.53
CA THR A 58 -8.91 -12.06 -14.86
C THR A 58 -9.61 -10.72 -14.71
N TYR A 59 -9.02 -9.80 -13.96
CA TYR A 59 -9.42 -8.40 -13.93
C TYR A 59 -8.91 -7.70 -15.19
N ARG A 60 -9.73 -6.83 -15.75
CA ARG A 60 -9.40 -5.98 -16.89
C ARG A 60 -9.72 -4.54 -16.55
N SER A 61 -8.69 -3.69 -16.56
CA SER A 61 -8.87 -2.24 -16.39
C SER A 61 -9.52 -1.64 -17.63
N GLY A 62 -10.48 -0.74 -17.41
CA GLY A 62 -11.07 0.09 -18.46
C GLY A 62 -10.21 1.29 -18.86
N GLY A 63 -8.99 1.42 -18.32
CA GLY A 63 -8.02 2.46 -18.72
C GLY A 63 -8.53 3.89 -18.53
N GLY A 64 -9.49 4.07 -17.62
CA GLY A 64 -10.09 5.35 -17.31
C GLY A 64 -11.23 5.80 -18.23
N SER A 65 -11.45 5.12 -19.37
CA SER A 65 -12.44 5.48 -20.41
C SER A 65 -13.55 4.45 -20.60
N ALA A 66 -13.36 3.22 -20.11
CA ALA A 66 -14.35 2.17 -20.00
C ALA A 66 -14.50 1.74 -18.53
N PRO A 67 -15.59 1.04 -18.15
CA PRO A 67 -15.69 0.40 -16.85
C PRO A 67 -14.65 -0.70 -16.69
N ASP A 68 -14.23 -0.92 -15.45
CA ASP A 68 -13.45 -2.09 -15.07
C ASP A 68 -14.31 -3.36 -15.14
N ALA A 69 -13.66 -4.49 -15.39
CA ALA A 69 -14.36 -5.74 -15.65
C ALA A 69 -13.66 -6.96 -15.05
N ILE A 70 -14.45 -7.98 -14.73
CA ILE A 70 -13.98 -9.32 -14.41
C ILE A 70 -14.30 -10.27 -15.56
N VAL A 71 -13.27 -10.84 -16.16
CA VAL A 71 -13.37 -11.88 -17.18
C VAL A 71 -13.30 -13.23 -16.50
N ILE A 72 -14.27 -14.09 -16.75
CA ILE A 72 -14.42 -15.42 -16.13
C ILE A 72 -14.44 -16.45 -17.25
N ASP A 73 -13.48 -17.36 -17.24
CA ASP A 73 -13.45 -18.57 -18.07
C ASP A 73 -13.84 -19.77 -17.20
N THR A 74 -15.11 -20.16 -17.32
CA THR A 74 -15.69 -21.24 -16.52
C THR A 74 -15.07 -22.62 -16.80
N THR A 75 -14.30 -22.77 -17.88
CA THR A 75 -13.62 -24.03 -18.24
C THR A 75 -12.19 -24.11 -17.69
N ALA A 76 -11.61 -22.98 -17.31
CA ALA A 76 -10.27 -22.88 -16.73
C ALA A 76 -10.30 -22.74 -15.19
N LEU A 77 -11.48 -22.76 -14.58
CA LEU A 77 -11.63 -22.73 -13.13
C LEU A 77 -11.08 -24.03 -12.49
N PRO A 78 -10.32 -23.94 -11.40
CA PRO A 78 -9.83 -25.11 -10.69
C PRO A 78 -10.96 -26.00 -10.16
N PRO A 79 -10.72 -27.31 -10.02
CA PRO A 79 -11.62 -28.19 -9.29
C PRO A 79 -11.89 -27.65 -7.88
N GLY A 80 -13.15 -27.68 -7.46
CA GLY A 80 -13.59 -27.20 -6.15
C GLY A 80 -14.05 -25.74 -6.11
N ILE A 81 -13.87 -24.95 -7.18
CA ILE A 81 -14.52 -23.64 -7.29
C ILE A 81 -15.90 -23.81 -7.90
N GLU A 82 -16.93 -23.40 -7.16
CA GLU A 82 -18.33 -23.53 -7.56
C GLU A 82 -19.03 -22.19 -7.77
N LYS A 83 -18.40 -21.10 -7.33
CA LYS A 83 -18.98 -19.75 -7.41
C LYS A 83 -17.90 -18.69 -7.56
N ILE A 84 -18.19 -17.65 -8.33
CA ILE A 84 -17.42 -16.43 -8.47
C ILE A 84 -18.33 -15.28 -8.09
N VAL A 85 -17.92 -14.50 -7.11
CA VAL A 85 -18.61 -13.29 -6.67
C VAL A 85 -17.92 -12.08 -7.29
N VAL A 86 -18.67 -11.23 -7.98
CA VAL A 86 -18.18 -9.95 -8.50
C VAL A 86 -18.62 -8.83 -7.57
N THR A 87 -17.67 -8.04 -7.11
CA THR A 87 -17.90 -6.94 -6.18
C THR A 87 -17.43 -5.61 -6.74
N ALA A 88 -18.00 -4.53 -6.23
CA ALA A 88 -17.61 -3.17 -6.56
C ALA A 88 -17.54 -2.29 -5.31
N SER A 89 -16.59 -1.37 -5.29
CA SER A 89 -16.47 -0.31 -4.27
C SER A 89 -16.12 1.02 -4.94
N PRO A 90 -16.63 2.17 -4.47
CA PRO A 90 -16.17 3.46 -4.97
C PRO A 90 -14.68 3.68 -4.66
N ASP A 91 -13.94 4.24 -5.61
CA ASP A 91 -12.50 4.54 -5.50
C ASP A 91 -12.22 5.65 -4.45
N ALA A 92 -13.14 6.62 -4.32
CA ALA A 92 -12.98 7.69 -3.34
C ALA A 92 -13.23 7.18 -1.90
N ALA A 93 -12.24 7.37 -1.03
CA ALA A 93 -12.29 6.95 0.36
C ALA A 93 -13.54 7.49 1.09
N GLY A 94 -14.30 6.58 1.73
CA GLY A 94 -15.50 6.90 2.49
C GLY A 94 -16.73 7.26 1.65
N GLN A 95 -16.65 7.18 0.32
CA GLN A 95 -17.80 7.35 -0.56
C GLN A 95 -18.74 6.15 -0.43
N THR A 96 -20.04 6.42 -0.28
CA THR A 96 -21.09 5.40 -0.23
C THR A 96 -21.80 5.26 -1.57
N PHE A 97 -22.58 4.20 -1.74
CA PHE A 97 -23.43 3.99 -2.92
C PHE A 97 -24.71 4.85 -2.92
N ARG A 98 -24.87 5.77 -1.97
CA ARG A 98 -26.04 6.64 -1.87
C ARG A 98 -26.11 7.53 -3.11
N GLY A 99 -27.14 7.32 -3.93
CA GLY A 99 -27.33 8.05 -5.18
C GLY A 99 -26.40 7.61 -6.32
N ILE A 100 -25.70 6.49 -6.17
CA ILE A 100 -24.91 5.86 -7.23
C ILE A 100 -25.72 4.68 -7.78
N GLU A 101 -25.84 4.62 -9.10
CA GLU A 101 -26.54 3.53 -9.80
C GLU A 101 -25.51 2.67 -10.56
N PRO A 102 -24.86 1.69 -9.89
CA PRO A 102 -23.95 0.78 -10.55
C PRO A 102 -24.73 -0.23 -11.41
N THR A 103 -24.30 -0.42 -12.64
CA THR A 103 -24.87 -1.41 -13.57
C THR A 103 -23.81 -2.45 -13.92
N ALA A 104 -24.06 -3.70 -13.53
CA ALA A 104 -23.30 -4.84 -14.05
C ALA A 104 -23.87 -5.27 -15.39
N THR A 105 -23.01 -5.42 -16.39
CA THR A 105 -23.35 -5.99 -17.71
C THR A 105 -22.53 -7.25 -17.93
N ILE A 106 -23.21 -8.38 -18.15
CA ILE A 106 -22.60 -9.67 -18.45
C ILE A 106 -22.59 -9.85 -19.97
N ARG A 107 -21.40 -10.00 -20.53
CA ARG A 107 -21.17 -10.20 -21.97
C ARG A 107 -20.49 -11.54 -22.21
N SER A 108 -20.74 -12.14 -23.36
CA SER A 108 -19.86 -13.18 -23.89
C SER A 108 -18.49 -12.58 -24.19
N ALA A 109 -17.41 -13.22 -23.75
CA ALA A 109 -16.06 -12.73 -24.01
C ALA A 109 -15.61 -12.99 -25.45
N ASP A 110 -16.25 -13.92 -26.15
CA ASP A 110 -15.86 -14.34 -27.49
C ASP A 110 -16.37 -13.37 -28.57
N ASP A 111 -17.59 -12.84 -28.41
CA ASP A 111 -18.27 -11.99 -29.39
C ASP A 111 -18.82 -10.68 -28.82
N SER A 112 -18.58 -10.41 -27.53
CA SER A 112 -19.07 -9.22 -26.80
C SER A 112 -20.60 -9.06 -26.74
N SER A 113 -21.36 -10.10 -27.10
CA SER A 113 -22.83 -10.08 -27.05
C SER A 113 -23.32 -9.96 -25.60
N VAL A 114 -24.33 -9.12 -25.37
CA VAL A 114 -24.87 -8.87 -24.02
C VAL A 114 -25.83 -9.99 -23.63
N LEU A 115 -25.43 -10.77 -22.62
CA LEU A 115 -26.22 -11.85 -22.04
C LEU A 115 -27.24 -11.30 -21.05
N ALA A 116 -26.80 -10.45 -20.12
CA ALA A 116 -27.66 -9.83 -19.11
C ALA A 116 -27.13 -8.51 -18.60
N SER A 117 -28.01 -7.73 -17.95
CA SER A 117 -27.65 -6.53 -17.21
C SER A 117 -28.42 -6.43 -15.91
N PHE A 118 -27.81 -5.88 -14.87
CA PHE A 118 -28.41 -5.70 -13.56
C PHE A 118 -27.98 -4.37 -12.94
N THR A 119 -28.95 -3.56 -12.53
CA THR A 119 -28.75 -2.36 -11.73
C THR A 119 -29.44 -2.58 -10.38
N PRO A 120 -28.71 -2.71 -9.27
CA PRO A 120 -29.32 -2.87 -7.95
C PRO A 120 -30.17 -1.65 -7.58
N PRO A 121 -31.41 -1.83 -7.15
CA PRO A 121 -32.22 -0.73 -6.65
C PRO A 121 -31.84 -0.39 -5.20
N GLN A 122 -32.07 0.86 -4.78
CA GLN A 122 -32.10 1.29 -3.37
C GLN A 122 -30.78 1.11 -2.59
N LEU A 123 -29.63 1.44 -3.20
CA LEU A 123 -28.38 1.55 -2.46
C LEU A 123 -28.35 2.80 -1.58
N GLY A 124 -27.70 2.71 -0.42
CA GLY A 124 -27.64 3.72 0.63
C GLY A 124 -26.23 3.91 1.16
N ASP A 125 -26.03 3.68 2.46
CA ASP A 125 -24.77 4.03 3.14
C ASP A 125 -23.69 2.95 3.01
N GLU A 126 -23.87 1.99 2.10
CA GLU A 126 -22.91 0.95 1.84
C GLU A 126 -21.70 1.47 1.06
N THR A 127 -20.51 0.97 1.40
CA THR A 127 -19.23 1.37 0.81
C THR A 127 -18.62 0.27 -0.07
N ALA A 128 -19.21 -0.93 -0.05
CA ALA A 128 -18.95 -2.00 -1.01
C ALA A 128 -20.25 -2.72 -1.39
N LEU A 129 -20.24 -3.43 -2.52
CA LEU A 129 -21.41 -4.06 -3.11
C LEU A 129 -21.02 -5.40 -3.75
N VAL A 130 -21.75 -6.47 -3.41
CA VAL A 130 -21.78 -7.70 -4.20
C VAL A 130 -22.86 -7.55 -5.26
N ILE A 131 -22.47 -7.38 -6.52
CA ILE A 131 -23.41 -7.04 -7.60
C ILE A 131 -23.92 -8.28 -8.34
N VAL A 132 -23.04 -9.21 -8.69
CA VAL A 132 -23.36 -10.41 -9.48
C VAL A 132 -22.61 -11.62 -8.94
N GLU A 133 -23.25 -12.78 -8.96
CA GLU A 133 -22.63 -14.09 -8.75
C GLU A 133 -22.64 -14.88 -10.06
N VAL A 134 -21.54 -15.55 -10.40
CA VAL A 134 -21.48 -16.61 -11.41
C VAL A 134 -21.26 -17.94 -10.70
N TYR A 135 -22.20 -18.87 -10.78
CA TYR A 135 -22.17 -20.09 -9.97
C TYR A 135 -22.56 -21.32 -10.78
N GLN A 136 -22.06 -22.48 -10.38
CA GLN A 136 -22.39 -23.76 -10.97
C GLN A 136 -23.54 -24.43 -10.21
N ARG A 137 -24.55 -24.93 -10.91
CA ARG A 137 -25.60 -25.76 -10.32
C ARG A 137 -26.10 -26.79 -11.32
N GLY A 138 -26.08 -28.06 -10.93
CA GLY A 138 -26.51 -29.16 -11.80
C GLY A 138 -25.65 -29.30 -13.06
N GLY A 139 -24.33 -29.07 -12.95
CA GLY A 139 -23.38 -29.13 -14.06
C GLY A 139 -23.40 -27.92 -15.01
N GLN A 140 -24.31 -26.96 -14.79
CA GLN A 140 -24.44 -25.77 -15.63
C GLN A 140 -24.05 -24.50 -14.87
N TRP A 141 -23.28 -23.62 -15.52
CA TRP A 141 -22.97 -22.29 -15.02
C TRP A 141 -24.11 -21.31 -15.25
N LYS A 142 -24.36 -20.49 -14.24
CA LYS A 142 -25.45 -19.50 -14.19
C LYS A 142 -24.93 -18.18 -13.63
N ALA A 143 -25.53 -17.08 -14.03
CA ALA A 143 -25.35 -15.79 -13.37
C ALA A 143 -26.57 -15.46 -12.51
N ARG A 144 -26.37 -14.86 -11.34
CA ARG A 144 -27.41 -14.37 -10.43
C ARG A 144 -27.18 -12.89 -10.14
N ALA A 145 -28.26 -12.11 -10.21
CA ALA A 145 -28.28 -10.73 -9.74
C ALA A 145 -28.40 -10.73 -8.22
N VAL A 146 -27.44 -10.11 -7.52
CA VAL A 146 -27.42 -10.08 -6.05
C VAL A 146 -27.82 -8.69 -5.57
N GLY A 147 -26.92 -7.72 -5.68
CA GLY A 147 -27.17 -6.34 -5.28
C GLY A 147 -27.13 -6.15 -3.76
N GLN A 148 -26.27 -6.89 -3.07
CA GLN A 148 -26.12 -6.82 -1.61
C GLN A 148 -25.03 -5.83 -1.25
N GLY A 149 -25.40 -4.72 -0.61
CA GLY A 149 -24.46 -3.73 -0.11
C GLY A 149 -23.85 -4.13 1.25
N TYR A 150 -22.67 -3.59 1.52
CA TYR A 150 -21.88 -3.77 2.72
C TYR A 150 -21.50 -2.42 3.33
N ALA A 151 -22.03 -2.10 4.51
CA ALA A 151 -21.74 -0.84 5.23
C ALA A 151 -20.31 -0.79 5.78
N ASN A 152 -19.76 -1.94 6.15
CA ASN A 152 -18.36 -2.15 6.52
C ASN A 152 -17.43 -2.38 5.31
N GLY A 153 -17.88 -1.98 4.12
CA GLY A 153 -17.07 -1.97 2.91
C GLY A 153 -16.53 -3.32 2.49
N LEU A 154 -15.41 -3.29 1.78
CA LEU A 154 -14.77 -4.47 1.22
C LEU A 154 -14.27 -5.42 2.32
N ALA A 155 -13.96 -4.90 3.52
CA ALA A 155 -13.59 -5.71 4.67
C ALA A 155 -14.72 -6.63 5.16
N GLY A 156 -15.97 -6.14 5.09
CA GLY A 156 -17.15 -6.97 5.35
C GLY A 156 -17.30 -8.12 4.38
N ILE A 157 -17.17 -7.81 3.09
CA ILE A 157 -17.17 -8.82 2.01
C ILE A 157 -16.06 -9.85 2.23
N ALA A 158 -14.85 -9.37 2.51
CA ALA A 158 -13.70 -10.23 2.76
C ALA A 158 -13.95 -11.19 3.93
N THR A 159 -14.44 -10.68 5.05
CA THR A 159 -14.77 -11.48 6.23
C THR A 159 -15.83 -12.55 5.91
N ASP A 160 -16.89 -12.17 5.20
CA ASP A 160 -17.98 -13.07 4.80
C ASP A 160 -17.49 -14.20 3.88
N PHE A 161 -16.50 -13.92 3.03
CA PHE A 161 -15.91 -14.90 2.10
C PHE A 161 -14.61 -15.53 2.59
N GLY A 162 -14.20 -15.29 3.84
CA GLY A 162 -13.03 -15.96 4.45
C GLY A 162 -11.69 -15.40 4.02
N VAL A 163 -11.66 -14.20 3.44
CA VAL A 163 -10.45 -13.42 3.21
C VAL A 163 -10.14 -12.65 4.50
N THR A 164 -8.94 -12.82 5.05
CA THR A 164 -8.45 -11.96 6.13
C THR A 164 -8.05 -10.60 5.57
N VAL A 165 -8.86 -9.58 5.84
CA VAL A 165 -8.51 -8.17 5.60
C VAL A 165 -8.24 -7.54 6.95
N GLU A 166 -6.99 -7.12 7.19
CA GLU A 166 -6.67 -6.21 8.29
C GLU A 166 -7.05 -4.79 7.87
N GLU A 167 -8.09 -4.25 8.49
CA GLU A 167 -8.53 -2.87 8.33
C GLU A 167 -8.00 -2.01 9.49
N PRO A 168 -7.60 -0.73 9.25
CA PRO A 168 -7.25 0.19 10.33
C PRO A 168 -8.47 0.40 11.24
N ALA A 169 -8.26 0.32 12.55
CA ALA A 169 -9.32 0.44 13.55
C ALA A 169 -10.22 1.67 13.32
N ALA A 170 -11.53 1.45 13.28
CA ALA A 170 -12.53 2.51 13.24
C ALA A 170 -12.30 3.50 14.41
N ALA A 171 -12.25 4.79 14.09
CA ALA A 171 -12.08 5.83 15.09
C ALA A 171 -13.22 5.79 16.12
N PRO A 172 -12.92 5.91 17.42
CA PRO A 172 -13.95 5.89 18.47
C PRO A 172 -14.88 7.10 18.35
N PRO A 173 -16.18 6.95 18.71
CA PRO A 173 -17.15 8.05 18.62
C PRO A 173 -16.73 9.21 19.53
N GLN A 174 -16.78 10.43 18.97
CA GLN A 174 -16.42 11.65 19.71
C GLN A 174 -17.45 11.94 20.83
N PRO A 175 -17.00 12.30 22.05
CA PRO A 175 -17.90 12.72 23.12
C PRO A 175 -18.55 14.07 22.81
N VAL A 176 -19.87 14.17 22.96
CA VAL A 176 -20.61 15.44 22.95
C VAL A 176 -20.28 16.23 24.23
N THR A 177 -19.77 17.46 24.08
CA THR A 177 -19.46 18.37 25.20
C THR A 177 -20.73 19.00 25.79
N PRO A 178 -20.92 19.03 27.13
CA PRO A 178 -22.02 19.76 27.75
C PRO A 178 -21.75 21.29 27.77
N PRO A 179 -22.80 22.14 27.86
CA PRO A 179 -22.63 23.59 27.84
C PRO A 179 -22.01 24.13 29.16
N PRO A 180 -21.27 25.25 29.11
CA PRO A 180 -20.55 25.77 30.26
C PRO A 180 -21.47 26.44 31.29
N ALA A 181 -21.19 26.22 32.58
CA ALA A 181 -21.81 26.91 33.71
C ALA A 181 -21.13 28.27 33.98
N PRO A 182 -21.81 29.24 34.65
CA PRO A 182 -21.34 30.62 34.76
C PRO A 182 -20.20 30.82 35.78
N VAL A 183 -19.33 31.78 35.47
CA VAL A 183 -18.10 32.14 36.20
C VAL A 183 -18.43 32.93 37.48
N GLN A 184 -17.85 32.55 38.64
CA GLN A 184 -17.88 33.35 39.88
C GLN A 184 -16.63 34.27 40.01
N PRO A 185 -16.71 35.43 40.72
CA PRO A 185 -15.61 36.39 40.87
C PRO A 185 -14.58 35.98 41.94
N PRO A 186 -13.35 36.55 41.92
CA PRO A 186 -12.21 36.06 42.69
C PRO A 186 -12.16 36.60 44.14
N ALA A 187 -11.61 35.78 45.05
CA ALA A 187 -11.25 36.13 46.42
C ALA A 187 -9.71 36.39 46.55
N PRO A 188 -9.25 37.18 47.55
CA PRO A 188 -7.88 37.73 47.61
C PRO A 188 -6.79 36.72 48.04
N PRO A 189 -5.50 37.03 47.80
CA PRO A 189 -4.43 36.03 47.78
C PRO A 189 -3.92 35.68 49.17
N VAL A 190 -3.76 34.39 49.44
CA VAL A 190 -2.97 33.88 50.57
C VAL A 190 -1.70 33.25 50.01
N SER A 191 -0.56 33.73 50.47
CA SER A 191 0.78 33.30 50.09
C SER A 191 1.09 31.90 50.61
N THR A 192 1.50 31.01 49.72
CA THR A 192 2.16 29.74 50.08
C THR A 192 3.46 29.55 49.27
N PRO A 193 4.51 28.93 49.85
CA PRO A 193 5.84 28.82 49.24
C PRO A 193 5.92 27.79 48.11
N ALA A 194 6.92 27.98 47.26
CA ALA A 194 7.19 27.30 45.99
C ALA A 194 7.20 25.76 46.04
N ALA A 195 6.49 25.16 45.08
CA ALA A 195 6.63 23.77 44.66
C ALA A 195 7.58 23.65 43.44
N PRO A 196 8.23 22.49 43.22
CA PRO A 196 9.24 22.30 42.17
C PRO A 196 8.64 22.32 40.74
N PRO A 197 9.45 22.52 39.68
CA PRO A 197 8.96 22.78 38.33
C PRO A 197 8.22 21.58 37.72
N ALA A 198 7.14 21.90 36.99
CA ALA A 198 6.35 20.98 36.19
C ALA A 198 7.17 20.38 35.03
N ALA A 199 6.91 19.11 34.73
CA ALA A 199 7.42 18.41 33.56
C ALA A 199 6.94 19.07 32.24
N PRO A 200 7.70 18.99 31.14
CA PRO A 200 7.30 19.56 29.87
C PRO A 200 6.03 18.91 29.30
N ALA A 201 5.11 19.73 28.80
CA ALA A 201 3.94 19.29 28.05
C ALA A 201 4.37 18.53 26.78
N THR A 202 3.75 17.38 26.56
CA THR A 202 3.87 16.58 25.32
C THR A 202 3.36 17.38 24.11
N PRO A 203 4.06 17.36 22.96
CA PRO A 203 3.58 17.96 21.73
C PRO A 203 2.33 17.22 21.19
N PRO A 204 1.47 17.89 20.41
CA PRO A 204 0.26 17.29 19.85
C PRO A 204 0.60 16.16 18.85
N PRO A 205 -0.25 15.14 18.72
CA PRO A 205 -0.02 14.02 17.82
C PRO A 205 -0.03 14.47 16.35
N PRO A 206 0.79 13.83 15.48
CA PRO A 206 0.78 14.10 14.04
C PRO A 206 -0.55 13.67 13.41
N ALA A 207 -0.95 14.38 12.35
CA ALA A 207 -2.18 14.14 11.61
C ALA A 207 -2.21 12.72 10.96
N PRO A 208 -3.39 12.11 10.77
CA PRO A 208 -3.50 10.73 10.29
C PRO A 208 -3.04 10.60 8.83
N GLY A 209 -2.02 9.78 8.60
CA GLY A 209 -1.49 9.43 7.28
C GLY A 209 -1.87 8.01 6.85
N ALA A 210 -2.09 7.89 5.54
CA ALA A 210 -2.19 6.73 4.65
C ALA A 210 -2.10 5.30 5.24
N GLY A 211 -3.05 4.46 4.81
CA GLY A 211 -3.23 3.06 5.22
C GLY A 211 -1.97 2.20 5.13
N LYS A 212 -1.89 1.25 6.09
CA LYS A 212 -0.81 0.26 6.21
C LYS A 212 -1.09 -0.90 5.26
N ILE A 213 -0.12 -1.25 4.43
CA ILE A 213 -0.13 -2.42 3.55
C ILE A 213 0.49 -3.60 4.32
N ASN A 214 0.04 -4.83 4.07
CA ASN A 214 0.56 -6.05 4.69
C ASN A 214 1.29 -6.92 3.62
N LEU A 215 2.42 -7.54 3.98
CA LEU A 215 3.37 -8.25 3.10
C LEU A 215 2.98 -9.72 2.81
N ASP A 216 1.72 -10.09 3.01
CA ASP A 216 1.30 -11.49 2.86
C ASP A 216 1.28 -11.99 1.39
N LYS A 217 1.28 -11.10 0.38
CA LYS A 217 0.83 -11.47 -0.99
C LYS A 217 1.85 -11.53 -2.13
N GLY A 218 3.16 -11.42 -1.88
CA GLY A 218 4.17 -11.58 -2.93
C GLY A 218 4.19 -10.41 -3.94
N ARG A 219 5.37 -9.82 -4.11
CA ARG A 219 5.66 -8.53 -4.75
C ARG A 219 4.90 -7.36 -4.12
N VAL A 220 5.43 -6.89 -2.99
CA VAL A 220 5.07 -5.57 -2.45
C VAL A 220 5.70 -4.49 -3.32
N SER A 221 4.91 -3.62 -3.95
CA SER A 221 5.43 -2.41 -4.63
C SER A 221 4.78 -1.19 -4.00
N LEU A 222 5.51 -0.52 -3.11
CA LEU A 222 4.98 0.64 -2.40
C LEU A 222 5.01 1.90 -3.25
N GLN A 223 3.95 2.70 -3.15
CA GLN A 223 3.92 4.06 -3.67
C GLN A 223 4.39 5.07 -2.60
N LYS A 224 4.75 6.28 -3.03
CA LYS A 224 5.09 7.39 -2.14
C LYS A 224 4.04 7.56 -1.02
N ASN A 225 4.52 7.68 0.22
CA ASN A 225 3.77 7.77 1.47
C ASN A 225 3.02 6.51 1.93
N GLN A 226 3.15 5.38 1.23
CA GLN A 226 2.59 4.12 1.72
C GLN A 226 3.47 3.51 2.80
N THR A 227 2.84 2.99 3.85
CA THR A 227 3.50 2.32 4.97
C THR A 227 3.17 0.84 4.95
N VAL A 228 4.12 0.01 5.38
CA VAL A 228 4.00 -1.43 5.36
C VAL A 228 4.64 -2.03 6.61
N SER A 229 4.01 -3.05 7.19
CA SER A 229 4.60 -3.77 8.31
C SER A 229 5.53 -4.87 7.83
N LEU A 230 6.74 -4.97 8.36
CA LEU A 230 7.74 -5.97 7.96
C LEU A 230 7.56 -7.31 8.72
N ILE A 231 6.31 -7.73 8.96
CA ILE A 231 5.92 -8.95 9.69
C ILE A 231 4.91 -9.75 8.84
N LYS A 232 5.00 -11.08 8.80
CA LYS A 232 4.09 -12.00 8.08
C LYS A 232 3.45 -12.94 9.06
N GLY A 233 2.12 -13.00 9.14
CA GLY A 233 1.43 -14.02 9.94
C GLY A 233 1.96 -14.23 11.37
N GLY A 234 2.43 -13.16 12.05
CA GLY A 234 3.00 -13.23 13.40
C GLY A 234 4.49 -13.64 13.49
N GLN A 235 5.22 -13.68 12.37
CA GLN A 235 6.66 -13.91 12.31
C GLN A 235 7.37 -12.74 11.62
N PRO A 236 8.55 -12.26 12.08
CA PRO A 236 9.27 -11.18 11.42
C PRO A 236 9.62 -11.57 9.98
N LEU A 237 9.13 -10.79 9.02
CA LEU A 237 9.14 -11.15 7.59
C LEU A 237 10.50 -10.92 6.95
N LEU A 238 11.25 -9.94 7.47
CA LEU A 238 12.57 -9.55 6.98
C LEU A 238 13.57 -9.55 8.13
N ALA A 239 14.36 -10.61 8.23
CA ALA A 239 15.59 -10.54 9.03
C ALA A 239 16.53 -9.48 8.45
N GLN A 240 16.51 -9.30 7.12
CA GLN A 240 17.39 -8.40 6.40
C GLN A 240 16.66 -7.61 5.30
N VAL A 241 17.01 -6.34 5.16
CA VAL A 241 16.56 -5.44 4.09
C VAL A 241 17.79 -5.00 3.29
N ARG A 242 17.64 -4.85 1.97
CA ARG A 242 18.70 -4.35 1.09
C ARG A 242 18.22 -3.16 0.27
N MET A 243 18.91 -2.03 0.38
CA MET A 243 18.79 -0.93 -0.57
C MET A 243 19.72 -1.18 -1.74
N GLY A 244 19.23 -0.95 -2.97
CA GLY A 244 20.02 -0.90 -4.19
C GLY A 244 19.83 0.43 -4.89
N LEU A 245 20.93 1.06 -5.29
CA LEU A 245 20.98 2.29 -6.06
C LEU A 245 21.67 1.97 -7.38
N GLY A 246 21.06 2.35 -8.50
CA GLY A 246 21.68 2.19 -9.82
C GLY A 246 21.46 3.42 -10.71
N TRP A 247 22.42 3.74 -11.57
CA TRP A 247 22.34 4.84 -12.52
C TRP A 247 23.22 4.59 -13.74
N GLU A 248 22.92 5.27 -14.86
CA GLU A 248 23.81 5.25 -16.03
C GLU A 248 24.59 6.59 -16.14
N PRO A 249 25.84 6.55 -16.63
CA PRO A 249 26.59 7.76 -16.96
C PRO A 249 25.83 8.62 -17.97
N ALA A 250 25.81 9.94 -17.78
CA ALA A 250 25.20 10.84 -18.76
C ALA A 250 25.96 10.80 -20.09
N TYR A 251 25.25 10.64 -21.21
CA TYR A 251 25.76 10.41 -22.58
C TYR A 251 26.83 11.43 -23.07
N ARG A 252 26.99 12.58 -22.39
CA ARG A 252 28.02 13.62 -22.63
C ARG A 252 28.45 14.40 -21.37
N GLY A 253 28.34 13.82 -20.17
CA GLY A 253 28.56 14.51 -18.88
C GLY A 253 29.84 14.08 -18.16
N LYS A 254 30.27 14.89 -17.17
CA LYS A 254 31.27 14.50 -16.16
C LYS A 254 30.78 13.29 -15.36
N ASP A 255 31.70 12.52 -14.79
CA ASP A 255 31.41 11.42 -13.86
C ASP A 255 30.35 11.85 -12.82
N ILE A 256 29.31 11.03 -12.67
CA ILE A 256 28.20 11.27 -11.76
C ILE A 256 28.36 10.31 -10.58
N ASP A 257 28.50 10.90 -9.40
CA ASP A 257 28.69 10.21 -8.14
C ASP A 257 27.41 10.35 -7.31
N LEU A 258 26.63 9.26 -7.26
CA LEU A 258 25.45 9.13 -6.42
C LEU A 258 25.76 8.22 -5.24
N ASP A 259 25.61 8.74 -4.04
CA ASP A 259 25.81 7.98 -2.81
C ASP A 259 24.49 7.41 -2.31
N ALA A 260 24.46 6.12 -1.99
CA ALA A 260 23.50 5.54 -1.09
C ALA A 260 23.92 5.77 0.37
N SER A 261 22.96 5.99 1.27
CA SER A 261 23.25 6.10 2.70
C SER A 261 22.09 5.62 3.55
N VAL A 262 22.39 5.12 4.75
CA VAL A 262 21.41 4.81 5.80
C VAL A 262 21.80 5.50 7.09
N ILE A 263 20.85 6.22 7.68
CA ILE A 263 21.04 6.95 8.93
C ILE A 263 20.24 6.28 10.03
N ALA A 264 20.91 5.93 11.14
CA ALA A 264 20.31 5.32 12.31
C ALA A 264 20.02 6.35 13.39
N TYR A 265 18.85 6.22 14.01
CA TYR A 265 18.32 7.15 15.01
C TYR A 265 17.81 6.42 16.25
N GLY A 266 17.95 7.10 17.38
CA GLY A 266 17.42 6.68 18.66
C GLY A 266 15.98 7.12 18.93
N PRO A 267 15.43 6.78 20.11
CA PRO A 267 14.02 6.99 20.44
C PRO A 267 13.61 8.47 20.40
N GLN A 268 14.54 9.37 20.69
CA GLN A 268 14.34 10.82 20.64
C GLN A 268 14.67 11.42 19.26
N ARG A 269 14.77 10.58 18.22
CA ARG A 269 15.21 10.95 16.86
C ARG A 269 16.60 11.57 16.85
N ASN A 270 17.40 11.28 17.87
CA ASN A 270 18.80 11.65 17.94
C ASN A 270 19.60 10.77 16.98
N HIS A 271 20.51 11.39 16.25
CA HIS A 271 21.44 10.66 15.38
C HIS A 271 22.31 9.72 16.22
N ILE A 272 22.32 8.43 15.86
CA ILE A 272 23.21 7.42 16.43
C ILE A 272 24.42 7.26 15.52
N ASP A 273 24.19 6.92 14.25
CA ASP A 273 25.26 6.69 13.29
C ASP A 273 24.76 6.79 11.82
N SER A 274 25.67 6.84 10.87
CA SER A 274 25.37 6.86 9.43
C SER A 274 26.30 5.93 8.65
N CYS A 275 25.71 5.05 7.83
CA CYS A 275 26.41 4.15 6.91
C CYS A 275 26.41 4.77 5.51
N TYR A 276 27.57 4.88 4.89
CA TYR A 276 27.82 5.49 3.57
C TYR A 276 29.20 5.05 3.07
N PHE A 277 29.61 5.45 1.86
CA PHE A 277 30.90 5.07 1.27
C PHE A 277 32.11 5.30 2.20
N GLY A 278 32.13 6.39 2.96
CA GLY A 278 33.22 6.73 3.90
C GLY A 278 33.16 5.97 5.23
N LYS A 279 32.07 5.26 5.51
CA LYS A 279 31.87 4.44 6.71
C LYS A 279 31.00 3.22 6.37
N LEU A 280 31.65 2.18 5.86
CA LEU A 280 30.99 1.02 5.26
C LEU A 280 30.26 0.10 6.24
N GLN A 281 30.51 0.22 7.54
CA GLN A 281 29.84 -0.59 8.56
C GLN A 281 29.55 0.25 9.80
N ILE A 282 28.35 0.10 10.35
CA ILE A 282 27.92 0.74 11.59
C ILE A 282 27.16 -0.26 12.46
N VAL A 283 26.91 0.12 13.73
CA VAL A 283 26.03 -0.63 14.64
C VAL A 283 26.43 -2.11 14.76
N GLY A 284 27.71 -2.36 15.07
CA GLY A 284 28.24 -3.72 15.20
C GLY A 284 28.19 -4.57 13.92
N GLY A 285 28.14 -3.91 12.75
CA GLY A 285 28.07 -4.57 11.44
C GLY A 285 26.65 -5.05 11.07
N ALA A 286 25.62 -4.62 11.82
CA ALA A 286 24.23 -4.86 11.44
C ALA A 286 23.85 -4.09 10.17
N ILE A 287 24.49 -2.95 9.90
CA ILE A 287 24.32 -2.19 8.65
C ILE A 287 25.65 -2.18 7.91
N ARG A 288 25.63 -2.54 6.63
CA ARG A 288 26.81 -2.70 5.78
C ARG A 288 26.59 -2.12 4.39
N HIS A 289 27.52 -1.32 3.91
CA HIS A 289 27.59 -0.75 2.56
C HIS A 289 28.48 -1.63 1.68
N SER A 290 28.15 -1.81 0.39
CA SER A 290 28.97 -2.63 -0.53
C SER A 290 30.30 -1.98 -0.90
N GLY A 291 30.34 -0.65 -0.91
CA GLY A 291 31.47 0.15 -1.35
C GLY A 291 30.97 1.33 -2.16
N ASP A 292 31.90 2.21 -2.52
CA ASP A 292 31.65 3.38 -3.39
C ASP A 292 31.65 2.94 -4.86
N ASN A 293 30.67 3.37 -5.64
CA ASN A 293 30.73 3.30 -7.10
C ASN A 293 30.71 4.71 -7.70
N LEU A 294 31.86 5.18 -8.15
CA LEU A 294 32.04 6.55 -8.64
C LEU A 294 31.52 6.80 -10.06
N THR A 295 31.05 5.75 -10.77
CA THR A 295 30.84 5.81 -12.23
C THR A 295 29.47 5.34 -12.68
N GLY A 296 28.85 4.38 -11.97
CA GLY A 296 27.65 3.69 -12.47
C GLY A 296 27.95 2.76 -13.66
N GLU A 297 29.21 2.35 -13.87
CA GLU A 297 29.53 1.35 -14.88
C GLU A 297 29.10 -0.05 -14.40
N GLY A 298 28.01 -0.56 -14.99
CA GLY A 298 27.50 -1.88 -14.68
C GLY A 298 26.03 -2.03 -15.09
N GLY A 299 25.51 -3.26 -14.98
CA GLY A 299 24.07 -3.50 -15.04
C GLY A 299 23.58 -3.91 -13.66
N GLY A 300 22.54 -3.25 -13.16
CA GLY A 300 21.94 -3.58 -11.86
C GLY A 300 22.14 -2.47 -10.82
N ASP A 301 22.28 -2.86 -9.55
CA ASP A 301 22.52 -1.94 -8.43
C ASP A 301 24.02 -1.66 -8.34
N ASP A 302 24.40 -0.41 -8.56
CA ASP A 302 25.77 0.09 -8.49
C ASP A 302 26.27 0.20 -7.04
N GLU A 303 25.40 0.61 -6.13
CA GLU A 303 25.65 0.60 -4.69
C GLU A 303 24.55 -0.15 -3.94
N THR A 304 24.93 -0.90 -2.91
CA THR A 304 23.97 -1.59 -2.05
C THR A 304 24.25 -1.38 -0.57
N ILE A 305 23.18 -1.25 0.22
CA ILE A 305 23.24 -1.22 1.68
C ILE A 305 22.39 -2.34 2.23
N MET A 306 23.01 -3.21 3.02
CA MET A 306 22.34 -4.31 3.71
C MET A 306 22.13 -3.95 5.19
N VAL A 307 20.92 -4.14 5.67
CA VAL A 307 20.51 -3.92 7.06
C VAL A 307 19.97 -5.22 7.63
N ASP A 308 20.55 -5.70 8.72
CA ASP A 308 20.05 -6.82 9.51
C ASP A 308 19.22 -6.29 10.68
N LEU A 309 17.90 -6.33 10.51
CA LEU A 309 16.94 -5.77 11.47
C LEU A 309 16.92 -6.54 12.79
N GLY A 310 17.26 -7.84 12.77
CA GLY A 310 17.31 -8.69 13.96
C GLY A 310 18.55 -8.45 14.82
N ARG A 311 19.62 -7.90 14.23
CA ARG A 311 20.88 -7.58 14.92
C ARG A 311 20.98 -6.12 15.37
N LEU A 312 20.00 -5.28 15.07
CA LEU A 312 19.99 -3.89 15.53
C LEU A 312 19.79 -3.84 17.06
N PRO A 313 20.61 -3.04 17.78
CA PRO A 313 20.46 -2.85 19.21
C PRO A 313 19.16 -2.10 19.50
N GLN A 314 18.63 -2.30 20.71
CA GLN A 314 17.33 -1.78 21.13
C GLN A 314 17.23 -0.24 21.09
N GLU A 315 18.37 0.44 21.21
CA GLU A 315 18.47 1.89 21.10
C GLU A 315 18.23 2.42 19.69
N VAL A 316 18.35 1.59 18.63
CA VAL A 316 18.03 2.01 17.26
C VAL A 316 16.54 1.78 17.01
N THR A 317 15.80 2.88 16.92
CA THR A 317 14.34 2.86 16.72
C THR A 317 13.90 3.44 15.38
N GLY A 318 14.80 4.10 14.66
CA GLY A 318 14.51 4.66 13.35
C GLY A 318 15.69 4.50 12.39
N LEU A 319 15.39 4.15 11.14
CA LEU A 319 16.35 4.19 10.04
C LEU A 319 15.76 5.03 8.90
N VAL A 320 16.60 5.80 8.22
CA VAL A 320 16.19 6.51 7.00
C VAL A 320 17.20 6.23 5.90
N PHE A 321 16.70 5.74 4.77
CA PHE A 321 17.45 5.46 3.55
C PHE A 321 17.45 6.72 2.68
N THR A 322 18.63 7.14 2.22
CA THR A 322 18.80 8.39 1.49
C THR A 322 19.71 8.20 0.30
N VAL A 323 19.47 8.97 -0.77
CA VAL A 323 20.40 9.10 -1.90
C VAL A 323 20.82 10.56 -2.01
N ASN A 324 22.10 10.83 -2.25
CA ASN A 324 22.57 12.18 -2.56
C ASN A 324 23.59 12.18 -3.70
N SER A 325 23.59 13.23 -4.51
CA SER A 325 24.68 13.45 -5.46
C SER A 325 25.85 14.15 -4.74
N PHE A 326 26.95 13.44 -4.58
CA PHE A 326 28.18 13.98 -4.00
C PHE A 326 28.77 15.08 -4.89
N SER A 327 28.87 14.77 -6.19
CA SER A 327 29.39 15.66 -7.22
C SER A 327 28.48 16.87 -7.51
N GLY A 328 27.22 16.85 -7.03
CA GLY A 328 26.32 18.01 -6.95
C GLY A 328 25.40 18.22 -8.15
N GLN A 329 25.35 17.26 -9.07
CA GLN A 329 24.38 17.21 -10.15
C GLN A 329 22.98 17.04 -9.58
N LYS A 330 22.00 17.60 -10.27
CA LYS A 330 20.59 17.40 -9.93
C LYS A 330 20.12 16.08 -10.52
N PHE A 331 19.10 15.47 -9.92
CA PHE A 331 18.51 14.24 -10.47
C PHE A 331 17.91 14.40 -11.89
N THR A 332 17.62 15.64 -12.31
CA THR A 332 17.26 15.97 -13.70
C THR A 332 18.40 15.79 -14.71
N GLU A 333 19.63 15.66 -14.24
CA GLU A 333 20.85 15.57 -15.06
C GLU A 333 21.44 14.16 -15.08
N VAL A 334 20.82 13.20 -14.37
CA VAL A 334 21.25 11.79 -14.30
C VAL A 334 20.32 10.92 -15.15
N ALA A 335 20.89 10.01 -15.94
CA ALA A 335 20.12 9.12 -16.80
C ALA A 335 19.86 7.78 -16.10
N LYS A 336 18.61 7.29 -16.20
CA LYS A 336 18.18 5.98 -15.68
C LYS A 336 18.59 5.74 -14.21
N ALA A 337 18.61 6.80 -13.42
CA ALA A 337 18.87 6.70 -11.99
C ALA A 337 17.64 6.12 -11.32
N TYR A 338 17.83 5.10 -10.49
CA TYR A 338 16.78 4.49 -9.70
C TYR A 338 17.31 4.06 -8.34
N CYS A 339 16.41 3.98 -7.39
CA CYS A 339 16.69 3.37 -6.10
C CYS A 339 15.57 2.40 -5.76
N ARG A 340 15.93 1.28 -5.14
CA ARG A 340 14.98 0.27 -4.70
C ARG A 340 15.32 -0.28 -3.32
N LEU A 341 14.31 -0.77 -2.62
CA LEU A 341 14.48 -1.63 -1.44
C LEU A 341 14.00 -3.02 -1.77
N LEU A 342 14.74 -3.99 -1.29
CA LEU A 342 14.57 -5.40 -1.53
C LEU A 342 14.50 -6.13 -0.18
N ASP A 343 13.76 -7.22 -0.14
CA ASP A 343 13.95 -8.26 0.86
C ASP A 343 15.39 -8.82 0.71
N GLY A 344 16.18 -8.74 1.78
CA GLY A 344 17.57 -9.18 1.77
C GLY A 344 17.76 -10.69 1.63
N THR A 345 16.72 -11.47 1.93
CA THR A 345 16.69 -12.93 1.90
C THR A 345 16.17 -13.46 0.57
N THR A 346 15.01 -12.97 0.13
CA THR A 346 14.34 -13.47 -1.08
C THR A 346 14.75 -12.72 -2.35
N GLY A 347 15.28 -11.49 -2.21
CA GLY A 347 15.57 -10.61 -3.33
C GLY A 347 14.33 -9.97 -3.96
N GLU A 348 13.16 -10.13 -3.33
CA GLU A 348 11.91 -9.50 -3.79
C GLU A 348 12.01 -7.97 -3.66
N GLU A 349 11.66 -7.25 -4.71
CA GLU A 349 11.63 -5.78 -4.71
C GLU A 349 10.39 -5.29 -3.95
N LEU A 350 10.60 -4.52 -2.89
CA LEU A 350 9.58 -3.98 -1.99
C LEU A 350 9.11 -2.57 -2.40
N VAL A 351 10.03 -1.78 -2.92
CA VAL A 351 9.74 -0.46 -3.48
C VAL A 351 10.83 -0.08 -4.47
N ARG A 352 10.43 0.63 -5.52
CA ARG A 352 11.33 1.21 -6.51
C ARG A 352 10.90 2.64 -6.83
N PHE A 353 11.88 3.52 -6.88
CA PHE A 353 11.73 4.90 -7.29
C PHE A 353 12.63 5.16 -8.49
N ASP A 354 12.04 5.70 -9.55
CA ASP A 354 12.80 6.29 -10.65
C ASP A 354 13.18 7.72 -10.26
N LEU A 355 14.47 8.01 -10.28
CA LEU A 355 15.05 9.32 -9.95
C LEU A 355 15.31 10.14 -11.22
N THR A 356 15.23 9.53 -12.40
CA THR A 356 15.50 10.17 -13.68
C THR A 356 14.48 11.27 -13.96
N GLY A 357 14.93 12.51 -14.17
CA GLY A 357 14.01 13.61 -14.51
C GLY A 357 13.05 13.98 -13.38
N ALA A 358 13.37 13.58 -12.14
CA ALA A 358 12.62 13.94 -10.95
C ALA A 358 12.84 15.41 -10.57
N GLU A 359 12.84 15.75 -9.28
CA GLU A 359 13.00 17.13 -8.85
C GLU A 359 14.45 17.64 -9.04
N PRO A 360 14.63 18.96 -9.31
CA PRO A 360 15.95 19.58 -9.51
C PRO A 360 16.72 19.78 -8.19
N GLN A 361 16.75 18.74 -7.35
CA GLN A 361 17.39 18.67 -6.05
C GLN A 361 18.59 17.71 -6.09
N THR A 362 19.41 17.75 -5.05
CA THR A 362 20.67 16.99 -4.97
C THR A 362 20.61 15.83 -3.96
N GLY A 363 19.52 15.72 -3.20
CA GLY A 363 19.31 14.64 -2.24
C GLY A 363 17.85 14.24 -2.14
N VAL A 364 17.60 13.01 -1.71
CA VAL A 364 16.26 12.45 -1.56
C VAL A 364 16.20 11.49 -0.38
N LEU A 365 15.11 11.56 0.38
CA LEU A 365 14.74 10.60 1.42
C LEU A 365 13.87 9.52 0.76
N MET A 366 14.37 8.30 0.70
CA MET A 366 13.74 7.22 -0.07
C MET A 366 12.67 6.51 0.73
N ALA A 367 13.04 6.06 1.92
CA ALA A 367 12.17 5.35 2.82
C ALA A 367 12.66 5.50 4.25
N LYS A 368 11.74 5.33 5.20
CA LYS A 368 12.05 5.25 6.62
C LYS A 368 11.57 3.92 7.18
N LEU A 369 12.31 3.37 8.13
CA LEU A 369 11.90 2.23 8.93
C LEU A 369 11.77 2.69 10.38
N ILE A 370 10.63 2.44 11.00
CA ILE A 370 10.34 2.80 12.40
C ILE A 370 10.06 1.52 13.16
N ARG A 371 10.78 1.34 14.27
CA ARG A 371 10.54 0.25 15.18
C ARG A 371 9.37 0.60 16.11
N GLN A 372 8.33 -0.20 16.06
CA GLN A 372 7.16 -0.08 16.92
C GLN A 372 7.47 -0.57 18.33
N TYR A 373 6.63 -0.20 19.29
CA TYR A 373 6.73 -0.68 20.68
C TYR A 373 6.60 -2.21 20.80
N SER A 374 5.91 -2.86 19.85
CA SER A 374 5.85 -4.32 19.73
C SER A 374 7.20 -4.96 19.37
N GLY A 375 8.20 -4.15 18.97
CA GLY A 375 9.52 -4.59 18.50
C GLY A 375 9.58 -4.79 16.98
N GLU A 376 8.45 -4.69 16.31
CA GLU A 376 8.27 -4.87 14.87
C GLU A 376 8.71 -3.63 14.09
N TRP A 377 9.15 -3.82 12.85
CA TRP A 377 9.56 -2.72 11.99
C TRP A 377 8.46 -2.38 10.99
N GLU A 378 8.09 -1.12 10.91
CA GLU A 378 7.25 -0.58 9.85
C GLU A 378 8.11 0.22 8.88
N MET A 379 7.89 0.04 7.58
CA MET A 379 8.57 0.78 6.53
C MET A 379 7.60 1.72 5.83
N THR A 380 7.97 2.99 5.67
CA THR A 380 7.22 3.97 4.87
C THR A 380 8.05 4.40 3.68
N ALA A 381 7.49 4.26 2.48
CA ALA A 381 8.04 4.82 1.25
C ALA A 381 7.84 6.35 1.24
N MET A 382 8.87 7.13 0.91
CA MET A 382 8.84 8.59 1.00
C MET A 382 9.02 9.27 -0.36
N GLY A 383 10.23 9.29 -0.92
CA GLY A 383 10.54 10.05 -2.13
C GLY A 383 10.49 11.56 -1.92
N ASP A 384 10.99 12.06 -0.78
CA ASP A 384 11.02 13.50 -0.47
C ASP A 384 12.38 14.11 -0.80
N PHE A 385 12.38 15.10 -1.69
CA PHE A 385 13.60 15.72 -2.18
C PHE A 385 14.09 16.84 -1.27
N VAL A 386 15.40 16.92 -1.10
CA VAL A 386 16.07 17.89 -0.23
C VAL A 386 17.34 18.45 -0.88
N LYS A 387 17.66 19.70 -0.55
CA LYS A 387 18.88 20.34 -1.01
C LYS A 387 20.05 19.99 -0.08
N SER A 388 20.63 18.81 -0.27
CA SER A 388 21.84 18.37 0.41
C SER A 388 22.68 17.50 -0.51
N ARG A 389 24.01 17.55 -0.32
CA ARG A 389 25.00 16.81 -1.12
C ARG A 389 25.81 15.80 -0.30
N THR A 390 25.50 15.67 0.98
CA THR A 390 26.23 14.81 1.91
C THR A 390 25.26 14.18 2.89
N VAL A 391 25.57 12.96 3.33
CA VAL A 391 24.82 12.28 4.40
C VAL A 391 24.68 13.15 5.66
N ARG A 392 25.71 13.93 6.02
CA ARG A 392 25.67 14.84 7.17
C ARG A 392 24.57 15.90 7.04
N GLY A 393 24.37 16.44 5.83
CA GLY A 393 23.28 17.37 5.55
C GLY A 393 21.90 16.70 5.52
N MET A 394 21.85 15.38 5.31
CA MET A 394 20.62 14.59 5.33
C MET A 394 20.14 14.26 6.75
N VAL A 395 21.03 14.26 7.75
CA VAL A 395 20.70 13.85 9.15
C VAL A 395 19.52 14.62 9.73
N LYS A 396 19.47 15.94 9.57
CA LYS A 396 18.39 16.75 10.16
C LYS A 396 17.05 16.57 9.43
N PRO A 397 16.98 16.66 8.08
CA PRO A 397 15.76 16.34 7.34
C PRO A 397 15.24 14.92 7.61
N ALA A 398 16.13 13.93 7.64
CA ALA A 398 15.74 12.54 7.93
C ALA A 398 15.20 12.37 9.37
N ALA A 399 15.76 13.07 10.35
CA ALA A 399 15.22 13.07 11.71
C ALA A 399 13.81 13.70 11.80
N GLN A 400 13.50 14.67 10.94
CA GLN A 400 12.17 15.30 10.88
C GLN A 400 11.12 14.41 10.21
N ALA A 401 11.58 13.46 9.38
CA ALA A 401 10.72 12.53 8.66
C ALA A 401 10.30 11.30 9.47
N LEU A 402 11.11 10.90 10.46
CA LEU A 402 10.71 9.98 11.54
C LEU A 402 9.66 10.67 12.42
#